data_AF-A0A8J3R4S8-F1
#
_entry.id   AF-A0A8J3R4S8-F1
#
_cell.length_a   1.000
_cell.length_b   1.000
_cell.length_c   1.000
_cell.angle_alpha   90.00
_cell.angle_beta   90.00
_cell.angle_gamma   90.00
#
_symmetry.space_group_name_H-M   'P 1'
#
loop_
_entity.id
_entity.type
_entity.pdbx_description
1 polymer ?
#
loop_
_entity_poly.entity_id
_entity_poly.type
_entity_poly.pdbx_seq_one_letter_code
_entity_poly.pdbx_strand_id
1 'polypeptide(L)'
;MVEMARPLPERDVHVLFDVLVVLEGELLSGQFSRDVMAHVMRRLANDGLLAGDASVGEFTAAVGDLVLRLRYALGEYPELPEPWPRETTYLLRLPNPEVARLCEEQLVAWGGSAVTVCGVERGSEWEVRATFAELAPDPSHDERGVQLVRLAGEYGGRYEGWRP
;
A
#
# COMPACT_ATOMS: atom_id res chain seq x y z
N MET A 1 -30.84 -12.65 12.60
CA MET A 1 -31.16 -12.97 11.20
C MET A 1 -30.26 -12.11 10.34
N VAL A 2 -29.35 -12.71 9.57
CA VAL A 2 -28.61 -11.95 8.56
C VAL A 2 -29.61 -11.71 7.44
N GLU A 3 -30.05 -10.47 7.30
CA GLU A 3 -30.87 -10.08 6.16
C GLU A 3 -30.03 -10.30 4.90
N MET A 4 -30.42 -11.24 4.04
CA MET A 4 -29.69 -11.49 2.81
C MET A 4 -29.77 -10.23 1.95
N ALA A 5 -28.61 -9.61 1.71
CA ALA A 5 -28.50 -8.49 0.79
C ALA A 5 -29.12 -8.88 -0.57
N ARG A 6 -29.92 -7.97 -1.14
CA ARG A 6 -30.49 -8.19 -2.47
C ARG A 6 -29.37 -8.16 -3.51
N PRO A 7 -29.42 -9.03 -4.54
CA PRO A 7 -28.42 -9.03 -5.59
C PRO A 7 -28.45 -7.67 -6.33
N LEU A 8 -27.27 -7.13 -6.58
CA LEU A 8 -27.10 -5.91 -7.37
C LEU A 8 -27.02 -6.29 -8.86
N PRO A 9 -27.69 -5.58 -9.78
CA PRO A 9 -27.52 -5.80 -11.21
C PRO A 9 -26.06 -5.65 -11.64
N GLU A 10 -25.58 -6.51 -12.53
CA GLU A 10 -24.19 -6.50 -13.03
C GLU A 10 -23.77 -5.12 -13.56
N ARG A 11 -24.66 -4.44 -14.28
CA ARG A 11 -24.44 -3.07 -14.76
C ARG A 11 -24.14 -2.09 -13.63
N ASP A 12 -24.85 -2.20 -12.51
CA ASP A 12 -24.68 -1.28 -11.39
C ASP A 12 -23.35 -1.58 -10.66
N VAL A 13 -22.97 -2.87 -10.58
CA VAL A 13 -21.64 -3.28 -10.07
C VAL A 13 -20.52 -2.66 -10.91
N HIS A 14 -20.63 -2.69 -12.24
CA HIS A 14 -19.65 -2.05 -13.12
C HIS A 14 -19.55 -0.54 -12.92
N VAL A 15 -20.68 0.16 -12.82
CA VAL A 15 -20.68 1.61 -12.58
C VAL A 15 -20.01 1.94 -11.24
N LEU A 16 -20.33 1.19 -10.18
CA LEU A 16 -19.69 1.40 -8.87
C LEU A 16 -18.20 1.09 -8.91
N PHE A 17 -17.79 0.06 -9.65
CA PHE A 17 -16.39 -0.28 -9.85
C PHE A 17 -15.64 0.87 -10.53
N ASP A 18 -16.15 1.38 -11.66
CA ASP A 18 -15.51 2.49 -12.38
C ASP A 18 -15.38 3.74 -11.51
N VAL A 19 -16.41 4.05 -10.70
CA VAL A 19 -16.37 5.17 -9.75
C VAL A 19 -15.28 4.98 -8.70
N LEU A 20 -15.15 3.77 -8.14
CA LEU A 20 -14.13 3.48 -7.14
C LEU A 20 -12.71 3.52 -7.71
N VAL A 21 -12.52 3.04 -8.95
CA VAL A 21 -11.22 3.11 -9.64
C VAL A 21 -10.79 4.57 -9.88
N VAL A 22 -11.73 5.44 -10.29
CA VAL A 22 -11.45 6.88 -10.41
C VAL A 22 -11.09 7.49 -9.05
N LEU A 23 -11.88 7.16 -8.01
CA LEU A 23 -11.63 7.64 -6.65
C LEU A 23 -10.24 7.24 -6.15
N GLU A 24 -9.84 5.98 -6.35
CA GLU A 24 -8.52 5.47 -5.98
C GLU A 24 -7.39 6.25 -6.67
N GLY A 25 -7.51 6.53 -7.97
CA GLY A 25 -6.54 7.33 -8.71
C GLY A 25 -6.42 8.79 -8.21
N GLU A 26 -7.55 9.42 -7.89
CA GLU A 26 -7.57 10.78 -7.32
C GLU A 26 -6.94 10.82 -5.92
N LEU A 27 -7.11 9.77 -5.12
CA LEU A 27 -6.48 9.64 -3.81
C LEU A 27 -4.96 9.48 -3.95
N LEU A 28 -4.50 8.55 -4.79
CA LEU A 28 -3.08 8.30 -5.02
C LEU A 28 -2.34 9.51 -5.62
N SER A 29 -3.03 10.34 -6.41
CA SER A 29 -2.45 11.57 -6.97
C SER A 29 -2.47 12.75 -6.00
N GLY A 30 -3.12 12.63 -4.84
CA GLY A 30 -3.25 13.70 -3.86
C GLY A 30 -4.17 14.85 -4.32
N GLN A 31 -4.95 14.65 -5.39
CA GLN A 31 -5.85 15.67 -5.95
C GLN A 31 -7.25 15.65 -5.33
N PHE A 32 -7.55 14.62 -4.53
CA PHE A 32 -8.85 14.47 -3.91
C PHE A 32 -9.14 15.57 -2.88
N SER A 33 -10.34 16.18 -2.98
CA SER A 33 -10.75 17.26 -2.08
C SER A 33 -10.75 16.80 -0.62
N ARG A 34 -10.06 17.55 0.25
CA ARG A 34 -9.94 17.23 1.69
C ARG A 34 -11.29 17.17 2.40
N ASP A 35 -12.22 18.05 2.06
CA ASP A 35 -13.54 18.09 2.68
C ASP A 35 -14.38 16.85 2.30
N VAL A 36 -14.32 16.47 1.03
CA VAL A 36 -15.00 15.26 0.52
C VAL A 36 -14.36 14.01 1.13
N MET A 37 -13.02 13.96 1.19
CA MET A 37 -12.26 12.89 1.82
C MET A 37 -12.69 12.68 3.27
N ALA A 38 -12.68 13.74 4.09
CA ALA A 38 -13.07 13.68 5.49
C ALA A 38 -14.55 13.26 5.68
N HIS A 39 -15.42 13.60 4.73
CA HIS A 39 -16.80 13.15 4.75
C HIS A 39 -16.91 11.65 4.45
N VAL A 40 -16.24 11.16 3.39
CA VAL A 40 -16.27 9.75 2.99
C VAL A 40 -15.61 8.86 4.04
N MET A 41 -14.44 9.23 4.56
CA MET A 41 -13.74 8.48 5.61
C MET A 41 -14.62 8.31 6.85
N ARG A 42 -15.30 9.38 7.28
CA ARG A 42 -16.25 9.32 8.41
C ARG A 42 -17.41 8.39 8.12
N ARG A 43 -17.91 8.35 6.88
CA ARG A 43 -18.99 7.45 6.51
C ARG A 43 -18.54 6.00 6.55
N LEU A 44 -17.38 5.69 5.98
CA LEU A 44 -16.78 4.35 6.03
C LEU A 44 -16.51 3.92 7.48
N ALA A 45 -16.04 4.82 8.33
CA ALA A 45 -15.82 4.54 9.74
C ALA A 45 -17.13 4.22 10.49
N ASN A 46 -18.21 4.96 10.22
CA ASN A 46 -19.52 4.67 10.81
C ASN A 46 -20.06 3.30 10.40
N ASP A 47 -19.74 2.84 9.20
CA ASP A 47 -20.14 1.54 8.66
C ASP A 47 -19.11 0.42 8.99
N GLY A 48 -18.07 0.72 9.79
CA GLY A 48 -17.06 -0.25 10.26
C GLY A 48 -16.05 -0.67 9.20
N LEU A 49 -15.98 0.03 8.07
CA LEU A 49 -15.06 -0.23 6.97
C LEU A 49 -13.70 0.45 7.13
N LEU A 50 -13.58 1.36 8.09
CA LEU A 50 -12.36 2.12 8.38
C LEU A 50 -12.28 2.42 9.88
N ALA A 51 -11.08 2.57 10.43
CA ALA A 51 -10.91 3.08 11.79
C ALA A 51 -11.29 4.57 11.87
N GLY A 52 -11.73 5.04 13.05
CA GLY A 52 -12.18 6.43 13.22
C GLY A 52 -11.07 7.47 13.10
N ASP A 53 -9.83 7.05 13.34
CA ASP A 53 -8.59 7.83 13.28
C ASP A 53 -7.72 7.44 12.08
N ALA A 54 -8.31 6.77 11.08
CA ALA A 54 -7.54 6.24 9.97
C ALA A 54 -6.82 7.32 9.14
N SER A 55 -5.67 6.94 8.60
CA SER A 55 -4.86 7.77 7.71
C SER A 55 -5.44 7.83 6.28
N VAL A 56 -4.82 8.65 5.42
CA VAL A 56 -5.21 8.73 4.00
C VAL A 56 -4.76 7.47 3.26
N GLY A 57 -3.60 6.90 3.62
CA GLY A 57 -3.14 5.61 3.12
C GLY A 57 -4.08 4.47 3.52
N GLU A 58 -4.56 4.45 4.77
CA GLU A 58 -5.56 3.47 5.19
C GLU A 58 -6.89 3.63 4.46
N PHE A 59 -7.33 4.88 4.21
CA PHE A 59 -8.50 5.14 3.38
C PHE A 59 -8.30 4.64 1.94
N THR A 60 -7.14 4.90 1.35
CA THR A 60 -6.78 4.45 -0.01
C THR A 60 -6.83 2.92 -0.10
N ALA A 61 -6.19 2.21 0.83
CA ALA A 61 -6.23 0.75 0.86
C ALA A 61 -7.65 0.21 1.17
N ALA A 62 -8.48 0.91 1.95
CA ALA A 62 -9.89 0.53 2.13
C ALA A 62 -10.72 0.69 0.83
N VAL A 63 -10.43 1.70 0.02
CA VAL A 63 -11.03 1.83 -1.33
C VAL A 63 -10.56 0.69 -2.23
N GLY A 64 -9.26 0.35 -2.22
CA GLY A 64 -8.73 -0.82 -2.93
C GLY A 64 -9.40 -2.14 -2.53
N ASP A 65 -9.68 -2.34 -1.23
CA ASP A 65 -10.45 -3.49 -0.74
C ASP A 65 -11.88 -3.53 -1.29
N LEU A 66 -12.55 -2.38 -1.41
CA LEU A 66 -13.88 -2.30 -2.01
C LEU A 66 -13.83 -2.64 -3.50
N VAL A 67 -12.81 -2.18 -4.22
CA VAL A 67 -12.56 -2.55 -5.63
C VAL A 67 -12.39 -4.06 -5.76
N LEU A 68 -11.57 -4.71 -4.92
CA LEU A 68 -11.40 -6.16 -4.91
C LEU A 68 -12.71 -6.92 -4.65
N ARG A 69 -13.52 -6.45 -3.71
CA ARG A 69 -14.84 -7.04 -3.42
C ARG A 69 -15.81 -6.93 -4.60
N LEU A 70 -15.77 -5.82 -5.35
CA LEU A 70 -16.58 -5.68 -6.56
C LEU A 70 -16.10 -6.60 -7.69
N ARG A 71 -14.78 -6.75 -7.87
CA ARG A 71 -14.22 -7.72 -8.85
C ARG A 71 -14.60 -9.15 -8.51
N TYR A 72 -14.60 -9.50 -7.22
CA TYR A 72 -15.14 -10.77 -6.75
C TYR A 72 -16.64 -10.91 -7.07
N ALA A 73 -17.45 -9.87 -6.82
CA ALA A 73 -18.88 -9.88 -7.15
C ALA A 73 -19.15 -10.02 -8.67
N LEU A 74 -18.23 -9.54 -9.51
CA LEU A 74 -18.25 -9.72 -10.97
C LEU A 74 -17.77 -11.12 -11.43
N GLY A 75 -17.31 -11.96 -10.50
CA GLY A 75 -16.83 -13.32 -10.80
C GLY A 75 -15.40 -13.37 -11.37
N GLU A 76 -14.61 -12.31 -11.24
CA GLU A 76 -13.19 -12.33 -11.65
C GLU A 76 -12.33 -13.25 -10.79
N TYR A 77 -12.78 -13.51 -9.56
CA TYR A 77 -12.10 -14.38 -8.61
C TYR A 77 -13.04 -15.49 -8.13
N PRO A 78 -12.55 -16.73 -8.00
CA PRO A 78 -13.36 -17.85 -7.50
C PRO A 78 -13.69 -17.72 -6.00
N GLU A 79 -12.85 -16.97 -5.27
CA GLU A 79 -12.96 -16.73 -3.83
C GLU A 79 -12.71 -15.24 -3.54
N LEU A 80 -13.16 -14.76 -2.38
CA LEU A 80 -12.95 -13.37 -1.98
C LEU A 80 -11.44 -13.11 -1.82
N PRO A 81 -10.85 -12.14 -2.56
CA PRO A 81 -9.43 -11.81 -2.43
C PRO A 81 -9.08 -11.35 -1.02
N GLU A 82 -7.83 -11.60 -0.63
CA GLU A 82 -7.28 -11.01 0.59
C GLU A 82 -7.29 -9.47 0.49
N PRO A 83 -7.57 -8.77 1.60
CA PRO A 83 -7.43 -7.32 1.66
C PRO A 83 -6.03 -6.86 1.29
N TRP A 84 -5.91 -5.61 0.85
CA TRP A 84 -4.63 -4.96 0.66
C TRP A 84 -3.81 -4.98 1.95
N PRO A 85 -2.50 -5.25 1.85
CA PRO A 85 -1.60 -5.11 2.98
C PRO A 85 -1.71 -3.71 3.60
N ARG A 86 -1.59 -3.66 4.92
CA ARG A 86 -1.57 -2.41 5.71
C ARG A 86 -0.14 -2.03 6.09
N GLU A 87 0.79 -2.40 5.23
CA GLU A 87 2.21 -2.14 5.34
C GLU A 87 2.76 -1.89 3.92
N THR A 88 3.91 -1.24 3.83
CA THR A 88 4.60 -0.97 2.57
C THR A 88 5.98 -1.62 2.59
N THR A 89 6.29 -2.38 1.55
CA THR A 89 7.62 -2.97 1.33
C THR A 89 8.46 -2.11 0.40
N TYR A 90 9.56 -1.59 0.92
CA TYR A 90 10.53 -0.79 0.18
C TYR A 90 11.68 -1.63 -0.34
N LEU A 91 12.22 -1.26 -1.49
CA LEU A 91 13.28 -2.00 -2.17
C LEU A 91 14.52 -1.12 -2.38
N LEU A 92 15.68 -1.65 -2.02
CA LEU A 92 16.99 -1.04 -2.25
C LEU A 92 17.89 -2.01 -3.01
N ARG A 93 18.75 -1.48 -3.87
CA ARG A 93 19.82 -2.21 -4.55
C ARG A 93 21.18 -1.68 -4.13
N LEU A 94 22.03 -2.59 -3.68
CA LEU A 94 23.33 -2.28 -3.05
C LEU A 94 24.46 -3.06 -3.75
N PRO A 95 25.70 -2.55 -3.73
CA PRO A 95 26.77 -3.05 -4.58
C PRO A 95 27.42 -4.36 -4.10
N ASN A 96 27.28 -4.72 -2.82
CA ASN A 96 27.95 -5.89 -2.24
C ASN A 96 27.22 -6.37 -0.95
N PRO A 97 27.50 -7.60 -0.46
CA PRO A 97 26.76 -8.17 0.66
C PRO A 97 27.05 -7.51 2.00
N GLU A 98 28.27 -7.02 2.23
CA GLU A 98 28.66 -6.40 3.50
C GLU A 98 27.85 -5.13 3.74
N VAL A 99 27.76 -4.30 2.71
CA VAL A 99 26.94 -3.08 2.71
C VAL A 99 25.45 -3.41 2.83
N ALA A 100 24.98 -4.49 2.20
CA ALA A 100 23.59 -4.93 2.33
C ALA A 100 23.22 -5.34 3.75
N ARG A 101 24.14 -5.97 4.49
CA ARG A 101 23.94 -6.28 5.92
C ARG A 101 23.93 -5.04 6.80
N LEU A 102 24.81 -4.07 6.56
CA LEU A 102 24.80 -2.79 7.30
C LEU A 102 23.48 -2.04 7.06
N CYS A 103 22.99 -2.05 5.81
CA CYS A 103 21.70 -1.46 5.48
C CYS A 103 20.54 -2.19 6.18
N GLU A 104 20.56 -3.54 6.23
CA GLU A 104 19.58 -4.33 6.97
C GLU A 104 19.53 -3.94 8.45
N GLU A 105 20.68 -3.87 9.12
CA GLU A 105 20.77 -3.45 10.53
C GLU A 105 20.16 -2.06 10.76
N GLN A 106 20.43 -1.12 9.84
CA GLN A 106 19.88 0.23 9.94
C GLN A 106 18.35 0.26 9.74
N LEU A 107 17.83 -0.54 8.81
CA LEU A 107 16.39 -0.63 8.54
C LEU A 107 15.64 -1.29 9.70
N VAL A 108 16.22 -2.32 10.32
CA VAL A 108 15.71 -2.92 11.55
C VAL A 108 15.70 -1.89 12.69
N ALA A 109 16.78 -1.10 12.84
CA ALA A 109 16.85 -0.04 13.84
C ALA A 109 15.81 1.08 13.61
N TRP A 110 15.34 1.27 12.38
CA TRP A 110 14.23 2.19 12.04
C TRP A 110 12.84 1.58 12.23
N GLY A 111 12.74 0.32 12.66
CA GLY A 111 11.48 -0.36 12.94
C GLY A 111 10.93 -1.20 11.79
N GLY A 112 11.75 -1.57 10.79
CA GLY A 112 11.31 -2.48 9.72
C GLY A 112 10.97 -3.87 10.26
N SER A 113 9.80 -4.40 9.92
CA SER A 113 9.25 -5.66 10.47
C SER A 113 9.69 -6.92 9.70
N ALA A 114 9.86 -6.82 8.38
CA ALA A 114 10.24 -7.93 7.50
C ALA A 114 11.46 -7.59 6.62
N VAL A 115 12.56 -7.22 7.26
CA VAL A 115 13.80 -6.87 6.55
C VAL A 115 14.48 -8.13 6.01
N THR A 116 14.74 -8.17 4.71
CA THR A 116 15.39 -9.31 4.04
C THR A 116 16.48 -8.84 3.08
N VAL A 117 17.56 -9.62 3.00
CA VAL A 117 18.70 -9.39 2.11
C VAL A 117 18.85 -10.59 1.18
N CYS A 118 18.87 -10.35 -0.12
CA CYS A 118 18.99 -11.41 -1.13
C CYS A 118 20.00 -11.02 -2.21
N GLY A 119 20.81 -11.99 -2.64
CA GLY A 119 21.68 -11.82 -3.81
C GLY A 119 20.85 -11.84 -5.09
N VAL A 120 21.26 -11.04 -6.09
CA VAL A 120 20.57 -10.98 -7.37
C VAL A 120 21.21 -11.99 -8.33
N GLU A 121 20.43 -12.94 -8.86
CA GLU A 121 20.93 -14.11 -9.62
C GLU A 121 21.87 -13.81 -10.80
N ARG A 122 21.87 -12.58 -11.33
CA ARG A 122 22.67 -12.17 -12.51
C ARG A 122 23.58 -10.96 -12.29
N GLY A 123 23.81 -10.55 -11.04
CA GLY A 123 24.63 -9.38 -10.75
C GLY A 123 25.46 -9.54 -9.49
N SER A 124 26.48 -8.69 -9.36
CA SER A 124 27.16 -8.45 -8.09
C SER A 124 26.32 -7.62 -7.11
N GLU A 125 25.12 -7.20 -7.53
CA GLU A 125 24.19 -6.42 -6.73
C GLU A 125 23.40 -7.28 -5.74
N TRP A 126 23.01 -6.64 -4.65
CA TRP A 126 22.22 -7.20 -3.57
C TRP A 126 20.94 -6.41 -3.41
N GLU A 127 19.85 -7.11 -3.18
CA GLU A 127 18.55 -6.51 -2.91
C GLU A 127 18.27 -6.55 -1.42
N VAL A 128 17.86 -5.41 -0.87
CA VAL A 128 17.34 -5.31 0.50
C VAL A 128 15.88 -4.90 0.40
N ARG A 129 15.02 -5.66 1.07
CA ARG A 129 13.59 -5.34 1.20
C ARG A 129 13.31 -5.05 2.67
N ALA A 130 12.52 -4.03 2.94
CA ALA A 130 12.08 -3.72 4.30
C ALA A 130 10.63 -3.27 4.32
N THR A 131 9.85 -3.84 5.23
CA THR A 131 8.43 -3.55 5.38
C THR A 131 8.20 -2.63 6.57
N PHE A 132 7.37 -1.60 6.38
CA PHE A 132 6.99 -0.62 7.39
C PHE A 132 5.47 -0.39 7.38
N ALA A 133 4.90 0.04 8.51
CA ALA A 133 3.44 0.23 8.65
C ALA A 133 2.87 1.45 7.91
N GLU A 134 3.72 2.34 7.39
CA GLU A 134 3.26 3.51 6.64
C GLU A 134 2.72 3.13 5.26
N LEU A 135 1.72 3.86 4.78
CA LEU A 135 1.00 3.58 3.55
C LEU A 135 1.01 4.79 2.64
N ALA A 136 1.17 4.60 1.33
CA ALA A 136 0.94 5.68 0.38
C ALA A 136 -0.56 6.07 0.37
N PRO A 137 -0.93 7.36 0.33
CA PRO A 137 -0.07 8.55 0.19
C PRO A 137 0.15 9.31 1.52
N ASP A 138 0.33 8.62 2.64
CA ASP A 138 0.59 9.29 3.93
C ASP A 138 1.94 10.04 3.90
N PRO A 139 2.07 11.19 4.60
CA PRO A 139 3.34 11.92 4.65
C PRO A 139 4.52 11.08 5.16
N SER A 140 4.28 10.15 6.09
CA SER A 140 5.31 9.23 6.60
C SER A 140 5.87 8.31 5.51
N HIS A 141 5.05 7.92 4.53
CA HIS A 141 5.50 7.15 3.36
C HIS A 141 6.48 7.95 2.50
N ASP A 142 6.17 9.21 2.22
CA ASP A 142 7.06 10.10 1.45
C ASP A 142 8.36 10.37 2.21
N GLU A 143 8.26 10.63 3.51
CA GLU A 143 9.42 10.83 4.39
C GLU A 143 10.33 9.59 4.40
N ARG A 144 9.76 8.39 4.45
CA ARG A 144 10.52 7.14 4.34
C ARG A 144 11.23 7.05 2.99
N GLY A 145 10.54 7.35 1.90
CA GLY A 145 11.15 7.37 0.57
C GLY A 145 12.40 8.24 0.51
N VAL A 146 12.34 9.45 1.07
CA VAL A 146 13.49 10.38 1.14
C VAL A 146 14.62 9.80 2.00
N GLN A 147 14.31 9.19 3.15
CA GLN A 147 15.31 8.55 4.02
C GLN A 147 16.02 7.39 3.31
N LEU A 148 15.28 6.55 2.59
CA LEU A 148 15.82 5.39 1.89
C LEU A 148 16.67 5.78 0.67
N VAL A 149 16.29 6.82 -0.06
CA VAL A 149 17.13 7.38 -1.14
C VAL A 149 18.47 7.84 -0.58
N ARG A 150 18.47 8.53 0.57
CA ARG A 150 19.70 8.96 1.23
C ARG A 150 20.55 7.78 1.70
N LEU A 151 19.92 6.82 2.40
CA LEU A 151 20.59 5.63 2.91
C LEU A 151 21.25 4.82 1.78
N ALA A 152 20.52 4.60 0.69
CA ALA A 152 21.06 3.92 -0.49
C ALA A 152 22.28 4.67 -1.06
N GLY A 153 22.18 6.00 -1.15
CA GLY A 153 23.27 6.85 -1.65
C GLY A 153 24.53 6.81 -0.79
N GLU A 154 24.39 6.84 0.54
CA GLU A 154 25.50 6.70 1.50
C GLU A 154 26.27 5.38 1.30
N TYR A 155 25.57 4.34 0.88
CA TYR A 155 26.10 3.01 0.63
C TYR A 155 26.45 2.72 -0.84
N GLY A 156 26.39 3.72 -1.72
CA GLY A 156 26.71 3.58 -3.15
C GLY A 156 25.71 2.72 -3.92
N GLY A 157 24.49 2.58 -3.43
CA GLY A 157 23.38 1.89 -4.08
C GLY A 157 22.27 2.83 -4.55
N ARG A 158 21.08 2.26 -4.78
CA ARG A 158 19.89 3.00 -5.22
C ARG A 158 18.60 2.47 -4.58
N TYR A 159 17.65 3.38 -4.40
CA TYR A 159 16.28 3.05 -4.06
C TYR A 159 15.51 2.68 -5.33
N GLU A 160 14.80 1.55 -5.32
CA GLU A 160 14.08 1.00 -6.49
C GLU A 160 12.57 1.24 -6.43
N GLY A 161 12.08 1.86 -5.36
CA GLY A 161 10.66 2.08 -5.14
C GLY A 161 10.08 1.21 -4.03
N TRP A 162 8.76 1.06 -4.07
CA TRP A 162 7.99 0.37 -3.04
C TRP A 162 6.90 -0.51 -3.66
N ARG A 163 6.36 -1.39 -2.84
CA ARG A 163 5.19 -2.21 -3.13
C ARG A 163 4.28 -2.20 -1.91
N PRO A 164 2.95 -2.16 -2.10
CA PRO A 164 2.03 -2.52 -1.03
C PRO A 164 2.29 -3.97 -0.61
#